data_AF-A0A6G2K6K6-F1
#
_entry.id   AF-A0A6G2K6K6-F1
#
_cell.length_a   1.000
_cell.length_b   1.000
_cell.length_c   1.000
_cell.angle_alpha   90.00
_cell.angle_beta   90.00
_cell.angle_gamma   90.00
#
_symmetry.space_group_name_H-M   'P 1'
#
loop_
_entity.id
_entity.type
_entity.pdbx_description
1 polymer ?
#
loop_
_entity_poly.entity_id
_entity_poly.type
_entity_poly.pdbx_seq_one_letter_code
_entity_poly.pdbx_strand_id
1 'polypeptide(L)'
;MVHTQQQNNFQERFNGTFRRFQSRQHISNPDSPLIMGFFVYYNFVRPHSSLHKRTPAAKAGVIIHGNDEWETIIGNASLAARTKEARP
;
A
#
# COMPACT_ATOMS: atom_id res chain seq x y z
N MET A 1 -0.44 24.96 -27.21
CA MET A 1 -1.15 24.48 -26.00
C MET A 1 -0.96 22.97 -25.95
N VAL A 2 -0.13 22.47 -25.03
CA VAL A 2 0.11 21.02 -24.91
C VAL A 2 -1.06 20.43 -24.12
N HIS A 3 -1.99 19.75 -24.80
CA HIS A 3 -2.97 18.92 -24.12
C HIS A 3 -2.22 17.78 -23.42
N THR A 4 -1.98 17.95 -22.11
CA THR A 4 -1.50 16.86 -21.26
C THR A 4 -2.66 15.88 -21.14
N GLN A 5 -2.70 14.84 -21.98
CA GLN A 5 -3.60 13.72 -21.73
C GLN A 5 -3.28 13.18 -20.33
N GLN A 6 -4.19 13.35 -19.38
CA GLN A 6 -4.07 12.73 -18.07
C GLN A 6 -4.07 11.22 -18.28
N GLN A 7 -2.89 10.60 -18.17
CA GLN A 7 -2.76 9.15 -18.25
C GLN A 7 -3.31 8.53 -16.95
N ASN A 8 -4.60 8.20 -16.97
CA ASN A 8 -5.32 7.52 -15.87
C ASN A 8 -4.91 6.03 -15.70
N ASN A 9 -4.03 5.52 -16.57
CA ASN A 9 -3.55 4.14 -16.62
C ASN A 9 -3.14 3.57 -15.25
N PHE A 10 -2.48 4.38 -14.41
CA PHE A 10 -2.07 3.94 -13.06
C PHE A 10 -3.28 3.70 -12.15
N GLN A 11 -4.24 4.62 -12.16
CA GLN A 11 -5.45 4.54 -11.36
C GLN A 11 -6.36 3.41 -11.85
N GLU A 12 -6.50 3.21 -13.16
CA GLU A 12 -7.26 2.09 -13.71
C GLU A 12 -6.68 0.72 -13.33
N ARG A 13 -5.35 0.56 -13.40
CA ARG A 13 -4.67 -0.67 -12.97
C ARG A 13 -4.84 -0.93 -11.47
N PHE A 14 -4.71 0.11 -10.66
CA PHE A 14 -4.95 0.04 -9.23
C PHE A 14 -6.40 -0.40 -8.95
N ASN A 15 -7.40 0.31 -9.51
CA ASN A 15 -8.82 0.02 -9.33
C ASN A 15 -9.18 -1.41 -9.79
N GLY A 16 -8.63 -1.86 -10.91
CA GLY A 16 -8.82 -3.23 -11.39
C GLY A 16 -8.26 -4.29 -10.45
N THR A 17 -7.10 -4.01 -9.82
CA THR A 17 -6.49 -4.91 -8.84
C THR A 17 -7.30 -4.94 -7.54
N PHE A 18 -7.72 -3.77 -7.05
CA PHE A 18 -8.53 -3.64 -5.83
C PHE A 18 -9.91 -4.32 -5.98
N ARG A 19 -10.62 -4.08 -7.09
CA ARG A 19 -11.92 -4.73 -7.35
C ARG A 19 -11.81 -6.25 -7.38
N ARG A 20 -10.75 -6.80 -7.99
CA ARG A 20 -10.49 -8.25 -8.00
C ARG A 20 -10.22 -8.79 -6.60
N PHE A 21 -9.50 -8.05 -5.77
CA PHE A 21 -9.28 -8.42 -4.37
C PHE A 21 -10.60 -8.47 -3.58
N GLN A 22 -11.40 -7.41 -3.64
CA GLN A 22 -12.70 -7.35 -2.96
C GLN A 22 -13.60 -8.52 -3.36
N SER A 23 -13.71 -8.79 -4.66
CA SER A 23 -14.49 -9.91 -5.18
C SER A 23 -13.97 -11.27 -4.68
N ARG A 24 -12.65 -11.51 -4.71
CA ARG A 24 -12.05 -12.77 -4.23
C ARG A 24 -12.24 -13.00 -2.74
N GLN A 25 -12.21 -11.93 -1.95
CA GLN A 25 -12.37 -11.98 -0.49
C GLN A 25 -13.84 -11.86 -0.06
N HIS A 26 -14.79 -11.79 -1.01
CA HIS A 26 -16.21 -11.59 -0.74
C HIS A 26 -16.50 -10.36 0.15
N ILE A 27 -15.72 -9.29 -0.02
CA ILE A 27 -15.86 -8.08 0.78
C ILE A 27 -17.00 -7.25 0.21
N SER A 28 -18.10 -7.17 0.97
CA SER A 28 -19.22 -6.25 0.72
C SER A 28 -19.19 -5.02 1.63
N ASN A 29 -18.59 -5.14 2.82
CA ASN A 29 -18.46 -4.05 3.79
C ASN A 29 -17.24 -3.15 3.47
N PRO A 30 -17.42 -1.84 3.23
CA PRO A 30 -16.31 -0.91 2.99
C PRO A 30 -15.39 -0.71 4.20
N ASP A 31 -15.86 -0.99 5.43
CA ASP A 31 -15.06 -0.84 6.65
C ASP A 31 -14.28 -2.12 7.02
N SER A 32 -14.20 -3.08 6.10
CA SER A 32 -13.47 -4.31 6.35
C SER A 32 -11.99 -4.03 6.62
N PRO A 33 -11.39 -4.57 7.70
CA PRO A 33 -9.96 -4.42 7.97
C PRO A 33 -9.09 -5.02 6.87
N LEU A 34 -9.63 -5.94 6.07
CA LEU A 34 -8.96 -6.50 4.90
C LEU A 34 -8.68 -5.44 3.82
N ILE A 35 -9.48 -4.38 3.72
CA ILE A 35 -9.24 -3.27 2.80
C ILE A 35 -7.98 -2.52 3.23
N MET A 36 -7.83 -2.22 4.53
CA MET A 36 -6.59 -1.62 5.06
C MET A 36 -5.40 -2.55 4.88
N GLY A 37 -5.58 -3.86 5.14
CA GLY A 37 -4.55 -4.88 4.88
C GLY A 37 -4.09 -4.91 3.42
N PHE A 38 -5.03 -4.78 2.46
CA PHE A 38 -4.69 -4.67 1.04
C PHE A 38 -3.83 -3.45 0.74
N PHE A 39 -4.16 -2.28 1.28
CA PHE A 39 -3.36 -1.07 1.08
C PHE A 39 -1.95 -1.22 1.64
N VAL A 40 -1.79 -1.82 2.82
CA VAL A 40 -0.47 -2.09 3.40
C VAL A 40 0.31 -3.03 2.48
N TYR A 41 -0.27 -4.17 2.10
CA TYR A 41 0.37 -5.12 1.21
C TYR A 41 0.75 -4.50 -0.14
N TYR A 42 -0.16 -3.77 -0.77
CA TYR A 42 0.04 -3.19 -2.11
C TYR A 42 1.17 -2.14 -2.12
N ASN A 43 1.24 -1.31 -1.08
CA ASN A 43 2.19 -0.20 -1.01
C ASN A 43 3.56 -0.60 -0.46
N PHE A 44 3.61 -1.52 0.50
CA PHE A 44 4.82 -1.79 1.28
C PHE A 44 5.46 -3.14 0.98
N VAL A 45 4.71 -4.13 0.51
CA VAL A 45 5.19 -5.52 0.35
C VAL A 45 5.22 -5.96 -1.11
N ARG A 46 4.21 -5.60 -1.91
CA ARG A 46 4.08 -6.10 -3.29
C ARG A 46 4.98 -5.32 -4.26
N PRO A 47 5.98 -5.94 -4.92
CA PRO A 47 6.74 -5.29 -5.98
C PRO A 47 5.91 -5.14 -7.26
N HIS A 48 6.12 -4.06 -8.01
CA HIS A 48 5.41 -3.79 -9.26
C HIS A 48 6.37 -3.74 -10.44
N SER A 49 6.05 -4.46 -11.51
CA SER A 49 6.88 -4.48 -12.72
C SER A 49 7.02 -3.10 -13.37
N SER A 50 5.95 -2.29 -13.34
CA SER A 50 5.99 -0.90 -13.85
C SER A 50 6.86 0.04 -13.01
N LEU A 51 7.28 -0.39 -11.82
CA LEU A 51 8.16 0.35 -10.91
C LEU A 51 9.52 -0.32 -10.78
N HIS A 52 9.98 -1.06 -11.81
CA HIS A 52 11.25 -1.78 -11.80
C HIS A 52 11.40 -2.74 -10.60
N LYS A 53 10.34 -3.50 -10.31
CA LYS A 53 10.24 -4.43 -9.17
C LYS A 53 10.33 -3.75 -7.80
N ARG A 54 10.14 -2.43 -7.72
CA ARG A 54 9.99 -1.70 -6.44
C ARG A 54 8.53 -1.67 -6.00
N THR A 55 8.31 -1.46 -4.71
CA THR A 55 7.00 -1.15 -4.15
C THR A 55 6.67 0.34 -4.36
N PRO A 56 5.38 0.75 -4.33
CA PRO A 56 4.99 2.15 -4.39
C PRO A 56 5.64 2.99 -3.28
N ALA A 57 5.70 2.45 -2.05
CA ALA A 57 6.37 3.11 -0.93
C ALA A 57 7.87 3.33 -1.22
N ALA A 58 8.57 2.30 -1.70
CA ALA A 58 9.98 2.42 -2.04
C ALA A 58 10.22 3.43 -3.18
N LYS A 59 9.32 3.49 -4.17
CA LYS A 59 9.39 4.50 -5.24
C LYS A 59 9.17 5.92 -4.71
N ALA A 60 8.37 6.08 -3.67
CA ALA A 60 8.15 7.33 -2.95
C ALA A 60 9.24 7.66 -1.90
N GLY A 61 10.26 6.82 -1.77
CA GLY A 61 11.37 7.04 -0.82
C GLY A 61 11.15 6.44 0.57
N VAL A 62 10.04 5.74 0.81
CA VAL A 62 9.78 5.01 2.06
C VAL A 62 10.28 3.58 1.91
N ILE A 63 11.47 3.33 2.44
CA ILE A 63 12.17 2.04 2.31
C ILE A 63 12.02 1.25 3.61
N ILE A 64 11.69 -0.03 3.48
CA ILE A 64 11.68 -0.98 4.60
C ILE A 64 13.03 -1.68 4.62
N HIS A 65 13.76 -1.54 5.72
CA HIS A 65 15.15 -1.98 5.83
C HIS A 65 15.36 -3.32 6.55
N GLY A 66 14.31 -3.92 7.12
CA GLY A 66 14.45 -5.20 7.82
C GLY A 66 14.36 -6.41 6.88
N ASN A 67 14.83 -7.55 7.37
CA ASN A 67 14.88 -8.80 6.61
C ASN A 67 13.49 -9.40 6.34
N ASP A 68 12.57 -9.23 7.30
CA ASP A 68 11.16 -9.55 7.13
C ASP A 68 10.35 -8.25 7.04
N GLU A 69 9.67 -8.06 5.92
CA GLU A 69 8.92 -6.85 5.62
C GLU A 69 7.77 -6.65 6.60
N TRP A 70 7.05 -7.72 6.94
CA TRP A 70 5.88 -7.66 7.83
C TRP A 70 6.29 -7.39 9.28
N GLU A 71 7.29 -8.11 9.77
CA GLU A 71 7.84 -7.88 11.10
C GLU A 71 8.29 -6.42 11.26
N THR A 72 8.98 -5.90 10.25
CA THR A 72 9.47 -4.51 10.25
C THR A 72 8.32 -3.51 10.24
N ILE A 73 7.30 -3.70 9.40
CA ILE A 73 6.12 -2.82 9.33
C ILE A 73 5.40 -2.82 10.68
N ILE A 74 5.15 -4.00 11.26
CA ILE A 74 4.42 -4.15 12.53
C ILE A 74 5.23 -3.55 13.69
N GLY A 75 6.53 -3.81 13.74
CA GLY A 75 7.44 -3.26 14.75
C GLY A 75 7.48 -1.73 14.72
N ASN A 76 7.62 -1.14 13.53
CA ASN A 76 7.61 0.31 13.34
C ASN A 76 6.26 0.95 13.72
N ALA A 77 5.15 0.32 13.33
CA ALA A 77 3.81 0.78 13.71
C ALA A 77 3.59 0.75 15.23
N SER A 78 4.05 -0.33 15.89
CA SER A 78 3.96 -0.47 17.34
C SER A 78 4.80 0.57 18.09
N LEU A 79 6.00 0.86 17.60
CA LEU A 79 6.85 1.93 18.14
C LEU A 79 6.22 3.32 17.98
N ALA A 80 5.63 3.58 16.81
CA ALA A 80 4.92 4.83 16.55
C ALA A 80 3.70 5.02 17.47
N ALA A 81 2.93 3.95 17.74
CA ALA A 81 1.79 4.00 18.66
C ALA A 81 2.23 4.38 20.07
N ARG A 82 3.25 3.71 20.63
CA ARG A 82 3.82 4.04 21.94
C ARG A 82 4.33 5.49 22.01
N THR A 83 4.95 5.98 20.93
CA THR A 83 5.45 7.35 20.87
C THR A 83 4.32 8.38 20.87
N LYS A 84 3.18 8.08 20.23
CA LYS A 84 1.99 8.94 20.26
C LYS A 84 1.36 9.00 21.65
N GLU A 85 1.30 7.86 22.34
CA GLU A 85 0.79 7.78 23.72
C GLU A 85 1.69 8.51 24.73
N ALA A 86 3.01 8.54 24.47
CA ALA A 86 3.97 9.23 25.32
C ALA A 86 4.06 10.76 25.08
N ARG A 87 3.39 11.29 24.04
CA ARG A 87 3.34 12.74 23.78
C ARG A 87 2.16 13.33 24.58
N PRO A 88 2.39 14.32 25.46
CA PRO A 88 1.34 14.95 26.27
C PRO A 88 0.32 15.71 25.42
#